data_AF-H1SCU6-F1
#
_entry.id   AF-H1SCU6-F1
#
_cell.length_a   1.000
_cell.length_b   1.000
_cell.length_c   1.000
_cell.angle_alpha   90.00
_cell.angle_beta   90.00
_cell.angle_gamma   90.00
#
_symmetry.space_group_name_H-M   'P 1'
#
loop_
_entity.id
_entity.type
_entity.pdbx_description
1 polymer ?
#
loop_
_entity_poly.entity_id
_entity_poly.type
_entity_poly.pdbx_seq_one_letter_code
_entity_poly.pdbx_strand_id
1 'polypeptide(L)'
;SIYRKQTPTLRDKYNFTDEEVEFFDLHIVSDEIHGERGYQIVLEHANTPELQQRCLKICEIGAQMRLLYTTALYHDYVAQEIPLPELEMAA
;
A
#
# COMPACT_ATOMS: atom_id res chain seq x y z
N SER A 1 2.85 7.18 -3.41
CA SER A 1 3.14 5.92 -2.69
C SER A 1 2.83 6.02 -1.18
N ILE A 2 2.49 4.91 -0.51
CA ILE A 2 2.32 4.83 0.97
C ILE A 2 3.63 5.13 1.70
N TYR A 3 4.76 4.82 1.07
CA TYR A 3 6.09 5.04 1.63
C TYR A 3 6.38 6.51 1.95
N ARG A 4 5.83 7.45 1.18
CA ARG A 4 5.92 8.90 1.46
C ARG A 4 5.39 9.27 2.84
N LYS A 5 4.41 8.53 3.38
CA LYS A 5 3.87 8.73 4.73
C LYS A 5 4.65 7.97 5.80
N GLN A 6 5.29 6.85 5.46
CA GLN A 6 5.96 5.97 6.41
C GLN A 6 7.40 6.38 6.69
N THR A 7 8.15 6.80 5.67
CA THR A 7 9.59 7.10 5.79
C THR A 7 9.90 8.16 6.86
N PRO A 8 9.14 9.26 7.02
CA PRO A 8 9.41 10.22 8.10
C PRO A 8 9.36 9.58 9.49
N THR A 9 8.38 8.72 9.76
CA THR A 9 8.29 8.01 11.05
C THR A 9 9.46 7.06 11.26
N LEU A 10 9.89 6.34 10.21
CA LEU A 10 11.05 5.43 10.30
C LEU A 10 12.33 6.18 10.66
N ARG A 11 12.54 7.38 10.09
CA ARG A 11 13.66 8.25 10.45
C ARG A 11 13.49 8.84 11.85
N ASP A 12 12.41 9.57 12.09
CA ASP A 12 12.26 10.45 13.24
C ASP A 12 11.97 9.71 14.56
N LYS A 13 11.34 8.52 14.49
CA LYS A 13 10.93 7.75 15.67
C LYS A 13 11.75 6.48 15.86
N TYR A 14 12.09 5.82 14.76
CA TYR A 14 12.83 4.56 14.80
C TYR A 14 14.32 4.70 14.48
N ASN A 15 14.79 5.92 14.16
CA ASN A 15 16.20 6.25 13.90
C ASN A 15 16.85 5.43 12.78
N PHE A 16 16.08 5.05 11.76
CA PHE A 16 16.62 4.41 10.57
C PHE A 16 17.56 5.38 9.84
N THR A 17 18.68 4.86 9.37
CA THR A 17 19.66 5.58 8.56
C THR A 17 19.17 5.82 7.13
N ASP A 18 19.83 6.73 6.40
CA ASP A 18 19.51 7.00 4.99
C ASP A 18 19.66 5.76 4.09
N GLU A 19 20.62 4.88 4.39
CA GLU A 19 20.83 3.62 3.66
C GLU A 19 19.67 2.64 3.93
N GLU A 20 19.21 2.51 5.18
CA GLU A 20 18.11 1.61 5.55
C GLU A 20 16.76 2.04 4.95
N VAL A 21 16.60 3.32 4.62
CA VAL A 21 15.38 3.85 4.00
C VAL A 21 15.47 4.04 2.49
N GLU A 22 16.63 3.83 1.87
CA GLU A 22 16.87 4.05 0.43
C GLU A 22 15.84 3.30 -0.44
N PHE A 23 15.52 2.06 -0.06
CA PHE A 23 14.51 1.25 -0.73
C PHE A 23 13.16 1.99 -0.83
N PHE A 24 12.74 2.63 0.26
CA PHE A 24 11.46 3.33 0.33
C PHE A 24 11.46 4.57 -0.56
N ASP A 25 12.54 5.34 -0.55
CA ASP A 25 12.67 6.56 -1.35
C ASP A 25 12.65 6.26 -2.86
N LEU A 26 13.35 5.19 -3.28
CA LEU A 26 13.30 4.72 -4.67
C LEU A 26 11.86 4.37 -5.10
N HIS A 27 11.13 3.68 -4.23
CA HIS A 27 9.76 3.24 -4.52
C HIS A 27 8.76 4.40 -4.55
N ILE A 28 9.00 5.50 -3.84
CA ILE A 28 8.11 6.67 -3.89
C ILE A 28 7.95 7.18 -5.33
N VAL A 29 9.06 7.26 -6.07
CA VAL A 29 9.09 7.76 -7.45
C VAL A 29 8.74 6.65 -8.44
N SER A 30 9.31 5.45 -8.25
CA SER A 30 9.06 4.32 -9.14
C SER A 30 7.58 3.96 -9.22
N ASP A 31 6.86 4.03 -8.09
CA ASP A 31 5.42 3.78 -8.00
C ASP A 31 4.57 4.66 -8.90
N GLU A 32 4.95 5.91 -9.07
CA GLU A 32 4.21 6.84 -9.93
C GLU A 32 4.43 6.50 -11.41
N ILE A 33 5.66 6.12 -11.78
CA ILE A 33 6.01 5.77 -13.16
C ILE A 33 5.36 4.46 -13.59
N HIS A 34 5.48 3.40 -12.78
CA HIS A 34 4.91 2.11 -13.14
C HIS A 34 3.38 2.10 -13.04
N GLY A 35 2.81 2.84 -12.07
CA GLY A 35 1.37 3.03 -11.94
C GLY A 35 0.77 3.69 -13.17
N GLU A 36 1.39 4.79 -13.64
CA GLU A 36 0.95 5.49 -14.86
C GLU A 36 1.02 4.58 -16.09
N ARG A 37 2.15 3.88 -16.30
CA ARG A 37 2.30 2.96 -17.44
C ARG A 37 1.28 1.82 -17.41
N GLY A 38 1.06 1.22 -16.25
CA GLY A 38 0.06 0.16 -16.09
C GLY A 38 -1.35 0.69 -16.33
N TYR A 39 -1.64 1.91 -15.88
CA TYR A 39 -2.95 2.54 -16.09
C TYR A 39 -3.22 2.81 -17.58
N GLN A 40 -2.22 3.29 -18.34
CA GLN A 40 -2.36 3.50 -19.78
C GLN A 40 -2.70 2.20 -20.54
N ILE A 41 -2.09 1.07 -20.16
CA ILE A 41 -2.42 -0.26 -20.72
C ILE A 41 -3.89 -0.61 -20.46
N VAL A 42 -4.40 -0.33 -19.26
CA VAL A 42 -5.81 -0.56 -18.93
C VAL A 42 -6.72 0.34 -19.77
N LEU A 43 -6.39 1.62 -19.93
CA LEU A 43 -7.18 2.54 -20.76
C LEU A 43 -7.22 2.11 -22.23
N GLU A 44 -6.11 1.62 -22.77
CA GLU A 44 -6.02 1.17 -24.16
C GLU A 44 -6.81 -0.12 -24.41
N HIS A 45 -6.74 -1.08 -23.48
CA HIS A 45 -7.23 -2.44 -23.72
C HIS A 45 -8.53 -2.82 -23.00
N ALA A 46 -8.90 -2.17 -21.90
CA ALA A 46 -10.18 -2.39 -21.22
C ALA A 46 -11.29 -1.52 -21.84
N ASN A 47 -11.56 -1.75 -23.12
CA ASN A 47 -12.42 -0.90 -23.96
C ASN A 47 -13.88 -1.35 -24.05
N THR A 48 -14.29 -2.32 -23.22
CA THR A 48 -15.71 -2.69 -23.03
C THR A 48 -16.08 -2.66 -21.55
N PRO A 49 -17.37 -2.47 -21.21
CA PRO A 49 -17.83 -2.50 -19.82
C PRO A 49 -17.44 -3.79 -19.09
N GLU A 50 -17.47 -4.94 -19.77
CA GLU A 50 -17.11 -6.24 -19.19
C GLU A 50 -15.62 -6.30 -18.82
N LEU A 51 -14.74 -5.80 -19.70
CA LEU A 51 -13.31 -5.74 -19.42
C LEU A 51 -12.98 -4.76 -18.30
N GLN A 52 -13.64 -3.60 -18.27
CA GLN A 52 -13.49 -2.61 -17.20
C GLN A 52 -13.89 -3.19 -15.84
N GLN A 53 -15.04 -3.87 -15.77
CA GLN A 53 -15.49 -4.54 -14.55
C GLN A 53 -14.50 -5.62 -14.11
N ARG A 54 -13.92 -6.37 -15.05
CA ARG A 54 -12.89 -7.36 -14.74
C ARG A 54 -11.63 -6.70 -14.15
N CYS A 55 -11.17 -5.59 -14.72
CA CYS A 55 -10.03 -4.83 -14.18
C CYS A 55 -10.31 -4.33 -12.76
N LEU A 56 -11.49 -3.74 -12.51
CA LEU A 56 -11.91 -3.29 -11.18
C LEU A 56 -11.94 -4.45 -10.17
N LYS A 57 -12.46 -5.61 -10.58
CA LYS A 57 -12.49 -6.79 -9.70
C LYS A 57 -11.10 -7.26 -9.32
N ILE A 58 -10.14 -7.23 -10.25
CA ILE A 58 -8.75 -7.58 -9.97
C ILE A 58 -8.12 -6.58 -9.00
N CYS A 59 -8.37 -5.28 -9.15
CA CYS A 59 -7.93 -4.26 -8.19
C CYS A 59 -8.51 -4.50 -6.80
N GLU A 60 -9.79 -4.82 -6.69
CA GLU A 60 -10.46 -5.15 -5.41
C GLU A 60 -9.80 -6.36 -4.74
N ILE A 61 -9.54 -7.44 -5.49
CA ILE A 61 -8.85 -8.63 -4.98
C ILE A 61 -7.45 -8.27 -4.49
N GLY A 62 -6.68 -7.49 -5.26
CA GLY A 62 -5.35 -7.03 -4.84
C GLY A 62 -5.39 -6.21 -3.55
N ALA A 63 -6.39 -5.32 -3.40
CA ALA A 63 -6.60 -4.56 -2.17
C ALA A 63 -6.94 -5.47 -0.98
N GLN A 64 -7.82 -6.45 -1.17
CA GLN A 64 -8.16 -7.45 -0.15
C GLN A 64 -6.94 -8.27 0.28
N MET A 65 -6.11 -8.71 -0.66
CA MET A 65 -4.88 -9.45 -0.34
C MET A 65 -3.92 -8.62 0.52
N ARG A 66 -3.73 -7.34 0.18
CA ARG A 66 -2.89 -6.43 0.99
C ARG A 66 -3.49 -6.19 2.38
N LEU A 67 -4.81 -6.03 2.47
CA LEU A 67 -5.49 -5.90 3.76
C LEU A 67 -5.27 -7.15 4.61
N LEU A 68 -5.54 -8.35 4.07
CA LEU A 68 -5.39 -9.61 4.79
C LEU A 68 -3.97 -9.81 5.34
N TYR A 69 -2.95 -9.56 4.53
CA TYR A 69 -1.56 -9.62 4.98
C TYR A 69 -1.28 -8.67 6.14
N THR A 70 -1.73 -7.41 6.03
CA THR A 70 -1.49 -6.40 7.08
C THR A 70 -2.29 -6.71 8.35
N THR A 71 -3.51 -7.23 8.21
CA THR A 71 -4.35 -7.70 9.31
C THR A 71 -3.69 -8.86 10.06
N ALA A 72 -3.09 -9.82 9.35
CA ALA A 72 -2.35 -10.90 9.98
C ALA A 72 -1.16 -10.38 10.81
N LEU A 73 -0.35 -9.49 10.24
CA LEU A 73 0.75 -8.85 10.98
C LEU A 73 0.27 -8.13 12.25
N TYR A 74 -0.84 -7.41 12.16
CA TYR A 74 -1.42 -6.74 13.32
C TYR A 74 -1.84 -7.75 14.41
N HIS A 75 -2.53 -8.82 14.03
CA HIS A 75 -2.96 -9.84 14.99
C HIS A 75 -1.79 -10.56 15.66
N ASP A 76 -0.75 -10.86 14.90
CA ASP A 76 0.40 -11.63 15.39
C ASP A 76 1.33 -10.78 16.28
N TYR A 77 1.47 -9.48 16.00
CA TYR A 77 2.50 -8.65 16.64
C TYR A 77 1.98 -7.45 17.44
N VAL A 78 0.72 -7.04 17.30
CA VAL A 78 0.20 -5.80 17.91
C VAL A 78 -1.01 -6.05 18.79
N ALA A 79 -1.94 -6.91 18.36
CA ALA A 79 -3.26 -7.05 18.98
C ALA A 79 -3.26 -7.49 20.45
N GLN A 80 -2.19 -8.13 20.93
CA GLN A 80 -2.05 -8.52 22.34
C GLN A 80 -1.72 -7.33 23.25
N GLU A 81 -1.07 -6.30 22.70
CA GLU A 81 -0.63 -5.10 23.45
C GLU A 81 -1.59 -3.93 23.24
N ILE A 82 -2.07 -3.74 22.01
CA ILE A 82 -2.96 -2.65 21.63
C ILE A 82 -4.12 -3.24 20.82
N PRO A 83 -5.30 -3.48 21.41
CA PRO A 83 -6.44 -4.03 20.70
C PRO A 83 -7.15 -2.98 19.82
N LEU A 84 -7.91 -3.43 18.82
CA LEU A 84 -8.51 -2.55 17.80
C LEU A 84 -9.41 -1.45 18.40
N PRO A 85 -10.22 -1.70 19.45
CA PRO A 85 -11.04 -0.65 20.06
C PRO A 85 -10.24 0.49 20.69
N GLU A 86 -8.97 0.26 21.05
CA GLU A 86 -8.07 1.26 21.65
C GLU A 86 -7.27 2.03 20.61
N LEU A 87 -7.11 1.46 19.41
CA LEU A 87 -6.70 2.23 18.25
C LEU A 87 -7.88 3.12 17.87
N GLU A 88 -7.89 4.36 18.37
CA GLU A 88 -8.76 5.42 17.88
C GLU A 88 -8.46 5.65 16.39
N MET A 89 -9.07 4.82 15.53
CA MET A 89 -9.01 4.98 14.10
C MET A 89 -9.81 6.23 13.78
N ALA A 90 -9.08 7.34 13.62
CA ALA A 90 -9.64 8.57 13.08
C ALA A 90 -10.44 8.21 11.81
N ALA A 91 -11.76 8.37 11.92
CA ALA A 91 -12.72 8.22 10.83
C ALA A 91 -12.40 9.18 9.67
#